data_AF-A0A2P2IA32-F1
#
_entry.id   AF-A0A2P2IA32-F1
#
_cell.length_a   1.000
_cell.length_b   1.000
_cell.length_c   1.000
_cell.angle_alpha   90.00
_cell.angle_beta   90.00
_cell.angle_gamma   90.00
#
_symmetry.space_group_name_H-M   'P 1'
#
loop_
_entity.id
_entity.type
_entity.pdbx_description
1 polymer ?
#
loop_
_entity_poly.entity_id
_entity_poly.type
_entity_poly.pdbx_seq_one_letter_code
_entity_poly.pdbx_strand_id
1 'polypeptide(L)'
;GGSLTSSETQDVLRKFERLSSSEQYQRLHSYRPTARDYLQNNRRCREAANSILDSGSEVQEVPVGDSGRNPHDYDITISNAETEYLLPPRCRYWTADVLDIDRTLPQGVKYKVIVMDPPWWNKHVKRTKRSAGDHRGYGMLSVEEILRIPVRELLRPDSVVMVWATNNTNTVQHFTRGMLLRWGLRVVHTFYWMKVTRSGRPIRNVEDGGHGKMPYERLLVALPVHSIAAATASAKYTTATCTPTATTTTGVTTTTTTTGAVSSAGSTIGASTSATVVGSCTADADALSSSTIVASDIIF
;
A
#
# COMPACT_ATOMS: atom_id res chain seq x y z
N GLY A 1 22.88 -25.09 12.32
CA GLY A 1 21.51 -25.63 12.40
C GLY A 1 20.63 -24.80 11.50
N GLY A 2 20.15 -25.37 10.40
CA GLY A 2 19.35 -24.64 9.41
C GLY A 2 18.03 -24.18 10.02
N SER A 3 17.75 -22.88 9.94
CA SER A 3 16.45 -22.34 10.29
C SER A 3 15.45 -22.87 9.26
N LEU A 4 14.58 -23.78 9.68
CA LEU A 4 13.47 -24.27 8.85
C LEU A 4 12.53 -23.07 8.59
N THR A 5 12.71 -22.43 7.44
CA THR A 5 11.78 -21.42 6.91
C THR A 5 10.39 -22.03 6.78
N SER A 6 9.33 -21.30 7.12
CA SER A 6 7.96 -21.82 7.01
C SER A 6 7.64 -22.27 5.57
N SER A 7 6.76 -23.26 5.41
CA SER A 7 6.30 -23.75 4.09
C SER A 7 5.76 -22.60 3.21
N GLU A 8 5.06 -21.64 3.83
CA GLU A 8 4.60 -20.40 3.19
C GLU A 8 5.75 -19.55 2.66
N THR A 9 6.79 -19.33 3.47
CA THR A 9 7.97 -18.55 3.05
C THR A 9 8.64 -19.20 1.84
N GLN A 10 8.81 -20.52 1.87
CA GLN A 10 9.39 -21.26 0.75
C GLN A 10 8.55 -21.12 -0.52
N ASP A 11 7.22 -21.14 -0.41
CA ASP A 11 6.34 -20.95 -1.55
C ASP A 11 6.46 -19.55 -2.18
N VAL A 12 6.50 -18.50 -1.34
CA VAL A 12 6.71 -17.12 -1.79
C VAL A 12 8.03 -16.99 -2.56
N LEU A 13 9.10 -17.57 -2.02
CA LEU A 13 10.43 -17.49 -2.64
C LEU A 13 10.51 -18.29 -3.94
N ARG A 14 9.93 -19.49 -3.99
CA ARG A 14 9.83 -20.27 -5.25
C ARG A 14 9.01 -19.53 -6.31
N LYS A 15 7.93 -18.85 -5.92
CA LYS A 15 7.14 -18.01 -6.84
C LYS A 15 7.98 -16.85 -7.37
N PHE A 16 8.71 -16.18 -6.49
CA PHE A 16 9.60 -15.10 -6.89
C PHE A 16 10.73 -15.58 -7.80
N GLU A 17 11.36 -16.72 -7.52
CA GLU A 17 12.41 -17.30 -8.35
C GLU A 17 11.92 -17.54 -9.78
N ARG A 18 10.75 -18.17 -9.93
CA ARG A 18 10.09 -18.35 -11.24
C ARG A 18 9.81 -17.03 -11.95
N LEU A 19 9.28 -16.04 -11.22
CA LEU A 19 9.01 -14.70 -11.77
C LEU A 19 10.31 -14.03 -12.23
N SER A 20 11.36 -14.09 -11.41
CA SER A 20 12.65 -13.45 -11.67
C SER A 20 13.40 -14.08 -12.85
N SER A 21 13.11 -15.34 -13.15
CA SER A 21 13.63 -16.08 -14.30
C SER A 21 12.88 -15.77 -15.60
N SER A 22 11.73 -15.10 -15.54
CA SER A 22 10.98 -14.73 -16.74
C SER A 22 11.66 -13.63 -17.53
N GLU A 23 11.54 -13.68 -18.86
CA GLU A 23 12.11 -12.67 -19.75
C GLU A 23 11.52 -11.28 -19.47
N GLN A 24 10.22 -11.20 -19.20
CA GLN A 24 9.54 -9.94 -18.87
C GLN A 24 10.17 -9.28 -17.63
N TYR A 25 10.42 -10.05 -16.57
CA TYR A 25 11.06 -9.54 -15.36
C TYR A 25 12.50 -9.08 -15.65
N GLN A 26 13.27 -9.88 -16.39
CA GLN A 26 14.65 -9.53 -16.74
C GLN A 26 14.73 -8.25 -17.59
N ARG A 27 13.79 -8.05 -18.51
CA ARG A 27 13.66 -6.82 -19.31
C ARG A 27 13.35 -5.61 -18.42
N LEU A 28 12.38 -5.75 -17.51
CA LEU A 28 11.99 -4.70 -16.56
C LEU A 28 13.15 -4.31 -15.61
N HIS A 29 13.96 -5.30 -15.23
CA HIS A 29 15.08 -5.14 -14.30
C HIS A 29 16.46 -5.22 -14.97
N SER A 30 16.53 -4.78 -16.23
CA SER A 30 17.77 -4.71 -17.00
C SER A 30 18.78 -3.69 -16.44
N TYR A 31 18.31 -2.77 -15.59
CA TYR A 31 19.14 -1.75 -14.96
C TYR A 31 20.33 -2.32 -14.18
N ARG A 32 21.50 -1.69 -14.35
CA ARG A 32 22.73 -2.01 -13.63
C ARG A 32 23.15 -0.79 -12.78
N PRO A 33 23.06 -0.87 -11.44
CA PRO A 33 23.41 0.23 -10.56
C PRO A 33 24.90 0.57 -10.66
N THR A 34 25.20 1.86 -10.73
CA THR A 34 26.54 2.43 -10.63
C THR A 34 26.88 2.76 -9.18
N ALA A 35 28.16 2.99 -8.87
CA ALA A 35 28.58 3.46 -7.53
C ALA A 35 27.85 4.76 -7.13
N ARG A 36 27.59 5.65 -8.09
CA ARG A 36 26.86 6.91 -7.87
C ARG A 36 25.41 6.68 -7.47
N ASP A 37 24.76 5.64 -8.00
CA ASP A 37 23.37 5.32 -7.65
C ASP A 37 23.21 4.95 -6.18
N TYR A 38 24.17 4.20 -5.64
CA TYR A 38 24.19 3.86 -4.22
C TYR A 38 24.37 5.10 -3.35
N LEU A 39 25.25 6.03 -3.76
CA LEU A 39 25.48 7.29 -3.03
C LEU A 39 24.25 8.20 -3.06
N GLN A 40 23.52 8.23 -4.17
CA GLN A 40 22.36 9.11 -4.32
C GLN A 40 21.07 8.54 -3.70
N ASN A 41 21.00 7.22 -3.48
CA ASN A 41 19.90 6.45 -2.89
C ASN A 41 18.51 7.14 -2.97
N ASN A 42 17.73 6.77 -3.99
CA ASN A 42 16.37 7.28 -4.23
C ASN A 42 16.26 8.81 -4.36
N ARG A 43 17.35 9.54 -4.65
CA ARG A 43 17.34 10.99 -4.87
C ARG A 43 16.26 11.42 -5.86
N ARG A 44 16.19 10.78 -7.03
CA ARG A 44 15.17 11.11 -8.05
C ARG A 44 13.75 10.96 -7.54
N CYS A 45 13.47 9.93 -6.73
CA CYS A 45 12.13 9.74 -6.16
C CYS A 45 11.81 10.83 -5.13
N ARG A 46 12.80 11.26 -4.33
CA ARG A 46 12.63 12.38 -3.39
C ARG A 46 12.40 13.70 -4.13
N GLU A 47 13.17 13.96 -5.18
CA GLU A 47 13.00 15.14 -6.04
C GLU A 47 11.64 15.16 -6.73
N ALA A 48 11.19 14.01 -7.24
CA ALA A 48 9.85 13.88 -7.83
C ALA A 48 8.74 14.12 -6.79
N ALA A 49 8.88 13.58 -5.58
CA ALA A 49 7.92 13.81 -4.50
C ALA A 49 7.83 15.30 -4.13
N ASN A 50 8.97 15.99 -4.03
CA ASN A 50 9.00 17.43 -3.78
C ASN A 50 8.34 18.21 -4.93
N SER A 51 8.65 17.85 -6.18
CA SER A 51 8.04 18.50 -7.35
C SER A 51 6.52 18.34 -7.42
N ILE A 52 5.96 17.25 -6.87
CA ILE A 52 4.50 17.06 -6.80
C ILE A 52 3.90 18.06 -5.81
N LEU A 53 4.53 18.25 -4.65
CA LEU A 53 4.09 19.25 -3.66
C LEU A 53 4.16 20.67 -4.27
N ASP A 54 5.25 20.98 -4.97
CA ASP A 54 5.44 22.27 -5.65
C ASP A 54 4.43 22.52 -6.80
N SER A 55 3.85 21.45 -7.36
CA SER A 55 2.86 21.52 -8.45
C SER A 55 1.41 21.66 -7.98
N GLY A 56 1.16 21.55 -6.67
CA GLY A 56 -0.15 21.74 -6.08
C GLY A 56 -0.67 23.15 -6.36
N SER A 57 -1.84 23.26 -6.97
CA SER A 57 -2.50 24.54 -7.22
C SER A 57 -3.17 25.06 -5.94
N GLU A 58 -3.22 26.39 -5.82
CA GLU A 58 -3.89 27.16 -4.76
C GLU A 58 -3.56 26.69 -3.32
N VAL A 59 -2.50 27.26 -2.73
CA VAL A 59 -2.19 27.04 -1.31
C VAL A 59 -3.28 27.69 -0.47
N GLN A 60 -4.09 26.87 0.19
CA GLN A 60 -5.05 27.36 1.17
C GLN A 60 -4.43 27.22 2.55
N GLU A 61 -4.23 28.35 3.24
CA GLU A 61 -3.88 28.33 4.66
C GLU A 61 -5.09 27.85 5.47
N VAL A 62 -5.19 26.52 5.62
CA VAL A 62 -6.15 25.88 6.51
C VAL A 62 -5.33 25.17 7.59
N PRO A 63 -5.49 25.53 8.88
CA PRO A 63 -4.86 24.77 9.95
C PRO A 63 -5.19 23.28 9.79
N VAL A 64 -4.17 22.40 9.82
CA VAL A 64 -4.42 20.96 9.94
C VAL A 64 -4.97 20.72 11.34
N GLY A 65 -6.29 20.85 11.47
CA GLY A 65 -7.03 20.51 12.67
C GLY A 65 -7.26 19.00 12.78
N ASP A 66 -8.08 18.61 13.75
CA ASP A 66 -8.45 17.21 14.01
C ASP A 66 -9.19 16.55 12.82
N SER A 67 -9.71 17.35 11.88
CA SER A 67 -10.26 16.87 10.62
C SER A 67 -10.25 17.96 9.54
N GLY A 68 -10.35 17.54 8.29
CA GLY A 68 -10.49 18.44 7.15
C GLY A 68 -10.95 17.71 5.88
N ARG A 69 -11.12 18.46 4.79
CA ARG A 69 -11.61 17.93 3.52
C ARG A 69 -11.16 18.74 2.33
N ASN A 70 -10.98 18.06 1.20
CA ASN A 70 -10.96 18.66 -0.12
C ASN A 70 -12.29 18.34 -0.83
N PRO A 71 -13.22 19.31 -0.99
CA PRO A 71 -14.48 19.10 -1.70
C PRO A 71 -14.35 19.19 -3.23
N HIS A 72 -13.19 19.63 -3.73
CA HIS A 72 -12.96 19.90 -5.15
C HIS A 72 -12.67 18.62 -5.93
N ASP A 73 -12.71 18.73 -7.26
CA ASP A 73 -12.35 17.69 -8.22
C ASP A 73 -10.87 17.76 -8.67
N TYR A 74 -10.08 18.64 -8.06
CA TYR A 74 -8.63 18.78 -8.25
C TYR A 74 -7.89 18.69 -6.89
N ASP A 75 -6.58 18.42 -6.93
CA ASP A 75 -5.73 18.38 -5.73
C ASP A 75 -5.58 19.79 -5.11
N ILE A 76 -5.60 19.88 -3.78
CA ILE A 76 -5.30 21.13 -3.06
C ILE A 76 -4.12 20.94 -2.11
N THR A 77 -3.37 22.02 -1.85
CA THR A 77 -2.30 22.02 -0.84
C THR A 77 -2.77 22.77 0.41
N ILE A 78 -2.67 22.12 1.57
CA ILE A 78 -2.89 22.73 2.88
C ILE A 78 -1.58 22.80 3.66
N SER A 79 -1.41 23.81 4.51
CA SER A 79 -0.20 24.01 5.31
C SER A 79 -0.49 23.94 6.81
N ASN A 80 0.42 23.33 7.57
CA ASN A 80 0.46 23.43 9.02
C ASN A 80 1.89 23.68 9.49
N ALA A 81 2.10 24.85 10.10
CA ALA A 81 3.43 25.38 10.39
C ALA A 81 4.34 25.37 9.15
N GLU A 82 5.44 24.62 9.17
CA GLU A 82 6.41 24.53 8.07
C GLU A 82 6.18 23.29 7.17
N THR A 83 5.07 22.58 7.33
CA THR A 83 4.77 21.36 6.56
C THR A 83 3.55 21.55 5.68
N GLU A 84 3.70 21.23 4.40
CA GLU A 84 2.63 21.22 3.41
C GLU A 84 2.12 19.80 3.17
N TYR A 85 0.82 19.68 2.94
CA TYR A 85 0.12 18.43 2.70
C TYR A 85 -0.72 18.56 1.44
N LEU A 86 -0.57 17.62 0.52
CA LEU A 86 -1.42 17.49 -0.65
C LEU A 86 -2.68 16.69 -0.30
N LEU A 87 -3.85 17.25 -0.53
CA LEU A 87 -5.14 16.59 -0.38
C LEU A 87 -5.74 16.25 -1.75
N PRO A 88 -5.96 14.97 -2.06
CA PRO A 88 -6.60 14.55 -3.30
C PRO A 88 -8.04 15.07 -3.46
N PRO A 89 -8.56 15.13 -4.70
CA PRO A 89 -9.95 15.41 -4.98
C PRO A 89 -10.90 14.62 -4.09
N ARG A 90 -11.93 15.29 -3.57
CA ARG A 90 -13.03 14.67 -2.81
C ARG A 90 -12.56 13.86 -1.58
N CYS A 91 -11.42 14.23 -1.00
CA CYS A 91 -10.84 13.56 0.16
C CYS A 91 -11.34 14.16 1.48
N ARG A 92 -11.38 13.34 2.54
CA ARG A 92 -11.54 13.78 3.94
C ARG A 92 -10.47 13.11 4.77
N TYR A 93 -9.97 13.81 5.77
CA TYR A 93 -9.00 13.28 6.72
C TYR A 93 -9.41 13.57 8.16
N TRP A 94 -8.88 12.75 9.06
CA TRP A 94 -9.01 12.90 10.49
C TRP A 94 -7.66 12.61 11.15
N THR A 95 -7.35 13.36 12.20
CA THR A 95 -6.15 13.19 13.03
C THR A 95 -6.61 12.83 14.43
N ALA A 96 -6.51 11.56 14.81
CA ALA A 96 -6.95 11.07 16.11
C ALA A 96 -6.23 9.77 16.50
N ASP A 97 -6.43 9.32 17.74
CA ASP A 97 -6.09 7.94 18.11
C ASP A 97 -7.04 6.97 17.38
N VAL A 98 -6.49 6.00 16.66
CA VAL A 98 -7.25 5.00 15.91
C VAL A 98 -8.14 4.14 16.83
N LEU A 99 -7.81 4.06 18.12
CA LEU A 99 -8.65 3.36 19.10
C LEU A 99 -9.92 4.15 19.48
N ASP A 100 -9.97 5.46 19.20
CA ASP A 100 -11.13 6.35 19.38
C ASP A 100 -11.89 6.60 18.07
N ILE A 101 -11.65 5.77 17.04
CA ILE A 101 -12.20 5.98 15.69
C ILE A 101 -13.74 6.02 15.64
N ASP A 102 -14.43 5.38 16.58
CA ASP A 102 -15.89 5.42 16.74
C ASP A 102 -16.40 6.80 17.15
N ARG A 103 -15.58 7.59 17.84
CA ARG A 103 -15.86 8.98 18.24
C ARG A 103 -15.39 9.97 17.19
N THR A 104 -14.34 9.63 16.45
CA THR A 104 -13.74 10.50 15.44
C THR A 104 -14.51 10.50 14.12
N LEU A 105 -14.91 9.33 13.63
CA LEU A 105 -15.56 9.23 12.33
C LEU A 105 -17.05 9.59 12.40
N PRO A 106 -17.62 10.14 11.30
CA PRO A 106 -19.05 10.39 11.25
C PRO A 106 -19.86 9.11 11.42
N GLN A 107 -20.84 9.14 12.32
CA GLN A 107 -21.69 7.99 12.60
C GLN A 107 -22.48 7.54 11.37
N GLY A 108 -22.61 6.22 11.21
CA GLY A 108 -23.39 5.62 10.12
C GLY A 108 -22.68 5.53 8.77
N VAL A 109 -21.49 6.13 8.62
CA VAL A 109 -20.69 5.98 7.39
C VAL A 109 -20.15 4.54 7.30
N LYS A 110 -20.30 3.94 6.12
CA LYS A 110 -19.82 2.59 5.80
C LYS A 110 -18.99 2.62 4.54
N TYR A 111 -17.92 1.81 4.51
CA TYR A 111 -16.92 1.85 3.46
C TYR A 111 -16.95 0.57 2.62
N LYS A 112 -16.82 0.71 1.30
CA LYS A 112 -16.67 -0.44 0.39
C LYS A 112 -15.27 -1.03 0.43
N VAL A 113 -14.26 -0.20 0.69
CA VAL A 113 -12.86 -0.61 0.76
C VAL A 113 -12.29 -0.03 2.05
N ILE A 114 -11.63 -0.85 2.84
CA ILE A 114 -10.84 -0.41 3.99
C ILE A 114 -9.43 -0.94 3.80
N VAL A 115 -8.43 -0.08 3.91
CA VAL A 115 -7.00 -0.48 3.83
C VAL A 115 -6.34 -0.05 5.12
N MET A 116 -5.63 -0.95 5.79
CA MET A 116 -5.03 -0.67 7.09
C MET A 116 -3.55 -1.04 7.07
N ASP A 117 -2.71 -0.19 7.67
CA ASP A 117 -1.32 -0.53 8.02
C ASP A 117 -1.11 -0.37 9.53
N PRO A 118 -1.60 -1.32 10.36
CA PRO A 118 -1.56 -1.16 11.80
C PRO A 118 -0.13 -1.06 12.33
N PRO A 119 0.12 -0.26 13.39
CA PRO A 119 1.43 -0.15 14.01
C PRO A 119 1.74 -1.41 14.85
N TRP A 120 1.98 -2.54 14.18
CA TRP A 120 2.18 -3.85 14.81
C TRP A 120 3.26 -3.80 15.89
N TRP A 121 2.99 -4.47 17.01
CA TRP A 121 3.99 -4.68 18.04
C TRP A 121 5.30 -5.25 17.48
N ASN A 122 6.38 -4.47 17.61
CA ASN A 122 7.68 -4.80 17.06
C ASN A 122 8.79 -4.61 18.10
N LYS A 123 9.48 -5.71 18.45
CA LYS A 123 10.58 -5.70 19.43
C LYS A 123 11.72 -4.76 19.04
N HIS A 124 11.98 -4.56 17.75
CA HIS A 124 13.02 -3.66 17.26
C HIS A 124 12.64 -2.20 17.53
N VAL A 125 11.44 -1.78 17.12
CA VAL A 125 10.92 -0.42 17.34
C VAL A 125 10.90 -0.10 18.84
N LYS A 126 10.50 -1.08 19.67
CA LYS A 126 10.57 -0.95 21.14
C LYS A 126 11.99 -0.68 21.66
N ARG A 127 13.00 -1.37 21.12
CA ARG A 127 14.40 -1.15 21.50
C ARG A 127 14.89 0.22 21.05
N THR A 128 14.54 0.65 19.83
CA THR A 128 14.86 1.99 19.33
C THR A 128 14.27 3.08 20.20
N LYS A 129 13.00 2.97 20.63
CA LYS A 129 12.39 3.89 21.61
C LYS A 129 13.16 3.95 22.92
N ARG A 130 13.56 2.79 23.45
CA ARG A 130 14.33 2.73 24.71
C ARG A 130 15.73 3.33 24.59
N SER A 131 16.39 3.15 23.45
CA SER A 131 17.79 3.56 23.27
C SER A 131 17.95 4.99 22.75
N ALA A 132 16.97 5.54 22.02
CA ALA A 132 17.08 6.82 21.32
C ALA A 132 16.09 7.90 21.81
N GLY A 133 15.36 7.63 22.90
CA GLY A 133 14.33 8.52 23.45
C GLY A 133 12.94 8.26 22.87
N ASP A 134 11.88 8.62 23.63
CA ASP A 134 10.49 8.32 23.27
C ASP A 134 10.03 9.04 21.98
N HIS A 135 10.66 10.17 21.66
CA HIS A 135 10.44 10.98 20.45
C HIS A 135 10.98 10.35 19.15
N ARG A 136 11.70 9.20 19.21
CA ARG A 136 12.23 8.52 18.02
C ARG A 136 11.51 7.21 17.66
N GLY A 137 10.27 7.02 18.12
CA GLY A 137 9.42 5.92 17.66
C GLY A 137 7.93 6.19 17.83
N TYR A 138 7.09 5.37 17.20
CA TYR A 138 5.63 5.48 17.25
C TYR A 138 5.01 4.53 18.29
N GLY A 139 3.81 4.86 18.78
CA GLY A 139 3.02 3.96 19.62
C GLY A 139 2.69 2.67 18.84
N MET A 140 2.97 1.51 19.43
CA MET A 140 2.66 0.22 18.80
C MET A 140 1.44 -0.41 19.46
N LEU A 141 0.68 -1.15 18.68
CA LEU A 141 -0.50 -1.87 19.14
C LEU A 141 -0.25 -3.39 19.16
N SER A 142 -0.76 -4.02 20.20
CA SER A 142 -0.95 -5.47 20.26
C SER A 142 -2.03 -5.92 19.27
N VAL A 143 -2.08 -7.23 19.00
CA VAL A 143 -3.13 -7.79 18.12
C VAL A 143 -4.51 -7.52 18.71
N GLU A 144 -4.64 -7.61 20.03
CA GLU A 144 -5.87 -7.38 20.77
C GLU A 144 -6.34 -5.93 20.68
N GLU A 145 -5.42 -4.97 20.77
CA GLU A 145 -5.74 -3.55 20.59
C GLU A 145 -6.17 -3.24 19.15
N ILE A 146 -5.48 -3.79 18.14
CA ILE A 146 -5.89 -3.63 16.74
C ILE A 146 -7.30 -4.21 16.55
N LEU A 147 -7.59 -5.38 17.11
CA LEU A 147 -8.92 -6.01 17.02
C LEU A 147 -10.02 -5.29 17.82
N ARG A 148 -9.70 -4.27 18.64
CA ARG A 148 -10.70 -3.39 19.26
C ARG A 148 -11.23 -2.35 18.30
N ILE A 149 -10.49 -2.03 17.22
CA ILE A 149 -10.98 -1.14 16.17
C ILE A 149 -12.33 -1.70 15.67
N PRO A 150 -13.41 -0.91 15.66
CA PRO A 150 -14.77 -1.33 15.31
C PRO A 150 -14.94 -1.47 13.79
N VAL A 151 -14.07 -2.27 13.15
CA VAL A 151 -14.07 -2.44 11.70
C VAL A 151 -15.40 -2.99 11.22
N ARG A 152 -16.03 -3.91 11.98
CA ARG A 152 -17.34 -4.50 11.64
C ARG A 152 -18.41 -3.43 11.42
N GLU A 153 -18.40 -2.41 12.27
CA GLU A 153 -19.32 -1.28 12.25
C GLU A 153 -19.02 -0.32 11.11
N LEU A 154 -17.89 -0.45 10.43
CA LEU A 154 -17.53 0.35 9.26
C LEU A 154 -17.82 -0.38 7.93
N LEU A 155 -18.20 -1.66 7.96
CA LEU A 155 -18.41 -2.47 6.75
C LEU A 155 -19.81 -2.28 6.14
N ARG A 156 -19.82 -2.29 4.82
CA ARG A 156 -20.98 -2.63 3.98
C ARG A 156 -21.01 -4.14 3.72
N PRO A 157 -22.15 -4.70 3.23
CA PRO A 157 -22.21 -6.10 2.84
C PRO A 157 -21.27 -6.50 1.68
N ASP A 158 -20.88 -5.54 0.85
CA ASP A 158 -20.02 -5.71 -0.33
C ASP A 158 -18.57 -5.24 -0.08
N SER A 159 -18.15 -5.11 1.18
CA SER A 159 -16.84 -4.55 1.51
C SER A 159 -15.67 -5.50 1.26
N VAL A 160 -14.50 -4.92 1.01
CA VAL A 160 -13.19 -5.58 1.10
C VAL A 160 -12.32 -4.87 2.13
N VAL A 161 -11.61 -5.65 2.95
CA VAL A 161 -10.64 -5.14 3.92
C VAL A 161 -9.26 -5.67 3.57
N MET A 162 -8.31 -4.76 3.40
CA MET A 162 -6.93 -5.06 3.09
C MET A 162 -6.03 -4.63 4.25
N VAL A 163 -5.27 -5.55 4.83
CA VAL A 163 -4.45 -5.25 6.01
C VAL A 163 -3.00 -5.62 5.75
N TRP A 164 -2.11 -4.62 5.76
CA TRP A 164 -0.67 -4.85 5.79
C TRP A 164 -0.31 -5.55 7.09
N ALA A 165 0.44 -6.64 6.99
CA ALA A 165 0.71 -7.54 8.09
C ALA A 165 2.19 -7.91 8.17
N THR A 166 2.66 -8.06 9.39
CA THR A 166 4.01 -8.58 9.68
C THR A 166 4.20 -10.00 9.15
N ASN A 167 5.46 -10.40 8.92
CA ASN A 167 5.83 -11.77 8.55
C ASN A 167 5.84 -12.77 9.72
N ASN A 168 5.54 -12.31 10.95
CA ASN A 168 5.39 -13.20 12.09
C ASN A 168 4.11 -14.05 11.95
N THR A 169 4.26 -15.34 11.67
CA THR A 169 3.15 -16.28 11.47
C THR A 169 2.22 -16.36 12.68
N ASN A 170 2.74 -16.33 13.91
CA ASN A 170 1.90 -16.41 15.13
C ASN A 170 1.04 -15.16 15.28
N THR A 171 1.61 -13.97 15.06
CA THR A 171 0.86 -12.70 15.08
C THR A 171 -0.28 -12.74 14.07
N VAL A 172 -0.03 -13.32 12.90
CA VAL A 172 -0.96 -13.32 11.77
C VAL A 172 -2.06 -14.35 11.95
N GLN A 173 -1.73 -15.54 12.45
CA GLN A 173 -2.74 -16.53 12.83
C GLN A 173 -3.64 -15.99 13.94
N HIS A 174 -3.06 -15.33 14.95
CA HIS A 174 -3.85 -14.70 16.00
C HIS A 174 -4.77 -13.61 15.41
N PHE A 175 -4.21 -12.69 14.64
CA PHE A 175 -4.97 -11.59 14.06
C PHE A 175 -6.10 -12.10 13.15
N THR A 176 -5.82 -13.03 12.24
CA THR A 176 -6.84 -13.57 11.31
C THR A 176 -7.94 -14.34 12.01
N ARG A 177 -7.64 -15.11 13.07
CA ARG A 177 -8.67 -15.69 13.93
C ARG A 177 -9.51 -14.61 14.61
N GLY A 178 -8.88 -13.55 15.08
CA GLY A 178 -9.53 -12.39 15.66
C GLY A 178 -10.45 -11.67 14.67
N MET A 179 -9.99 -11.41 13.43
CA MET A 179 -10.78 -10.80 12.36
C MET A 179 -12.07 -11.58 12.11
N LEU A 180 -11.98 -12.91 12.08
CA LEU A 180 -13.15 -13.76 11.88
C LEU A 180 -14.16 -13.61 13.04
N LEU A 181 -13.67 -13.70 14.28
CA LEU A 181 -14.54 -13.69 15.46
C LEU A 181 -15.11 -12.31 15.78
N ARG A 182 -14.30 -11.26 15.65
CA ARG A 182 -14.64 -9.89 16.06
C ARG A 182 -15.24 -9.08 14.93
N TRP A 183 -14.66 -9.18 13.73
CA TRP A 183 -15.08 -8.39 12.58
C TRP A 183 -16.01 -9.13 11.62
N GLY A 184 -16.15 -10.45 11.75
CA GLY A 184 -16.92 -11.26 10.80
C GLY A 184 -16.28 -11.30 9.41
N LEU A 185 -14.95 -11.16 9.36
CA LEU A 185 -14.15 -11.12 8.13
C LEU A 185 -13.32 -12.40 7.98
N ARG A 186 -13.30 -12.98 6.78
CA ARG A 186 -12.42 -14.11 6.45
C ARG A 186 -11.40 -13.67 5.41
N VAL A 187 -10.13 -13.96 5.67
CA VAL A 187 -9.07 -13.79 4.67
C VAL A 187 -9.32 -14.77 3.52
N VAL A 188 -9.44 -14.23 2.32
CA VAL A 188 -9.66 -15.00 1.08
C VAL A 188 -8.43 -15.01 0.19
N HIS A 189 -7.55 -14.03 0.33
CA HIS A 189 -6.32 -13.94 -0.43
C HIS A 189 -5.22 -13.22 0.35
N THR A 190 -3.99 -13.42 -0.10
CA THR A 190 -2.81 -12.80 0.50
C THR A 190 -1.86 -12.39 -0.62
N PHE A 191 -1.61 -11.08 -0.74
CA PHE A 191 -0.56 -10.57 -1.60
C PHE A 191 0.77 -10.50 -0.86
N TYR A 192 1.85 -10.72 -1.61
CA TYR A 192 3.22 -10.60 -1.12
C TYR A 192 3.93 -9.53 -1.94
N TRP A 193 4.24 -8.40 -1.30
CA TRP A 193 5.02 -7.34 -1.91
C TRP A 193 6.50 -7.62 -1.73
N MET A 194 7.12 -8.23 -2.75
CA MET A 194 8.57 -8.46 -2.77
C MET A 194 9.32 -7.15 -2.95
N LYS A 195 10.25 -6.88 -2.04
CA LYS A 195 11.12 -5.70 -2.04
C LYS A 195 12.40 -6.02 -2.79
N VAL A 196 12.54 -5.43 -3.97
CA VAL A 196 13.70 -5.62 -4.85
C VAL A 196 14.39 -4.29 -5.12
N THR A 197 15.67 -4.35 -5.45
CA THR A 197 16.44 -3.23 -5.96
C THR A 197 15.98 -2.88 -7.38
N ARG A 198 16.46 -1.73 -7.91
CA ARG A 198 16.25 -1.38 -9.33
C ARG A 198 16.75 -2.46 -10.30
N SER A 199 17.76 -3.23 -9.90
CA SER A 199 18.29 -4.35 -10.67
C SER A 199 17.52 -5.66 -10.47
N GLY A 200 16.36 -5.63 -9.82
CA GLY A 200 15.48 -6.80 -9.63
C GLY A 200 15.99 -7.82 -8.61
N ARG A 201 17.00 -7.49 -7.80
CA ARG A 201 17.50 -8.39 -6.75
C ARG A 201 16.78 -8.11 -5.44
N PRO A 202 16.44 -9.12 -4.61
CA PRO A 202 15.92 -8.87 -3.27
C PRO A 202 16.83 -7.92 -2.47
N ILE A 203 16.24 -6.99 -1.73
CA ILE A 203 17.00 -6.03 -0.89
C ILE A 203 17.76 -6.70 0.27
N ARG A 204 17.48 -7.99 0.52
CA ARG A 204 18.09 -8.86 1.51
C ARG A 204 18.12 -10.27 0.94
N ASN A 205 19.22 -11.01 1.11
CA ASN A 205 19.18 -12.44 0.83
C ASN A 205 18.48 -13.14 2.00
N VAL A 206 17.62 -14.11 1.66
CA VAL A 206 16.95 -14.94 2.66
C VAL A 206 17.93 -15.91 3.31
N GLU A 207 18.95 -16.32 2.57
CA GLU A 207 19.97 -17.28 2.98
C GLU A 207 20.98 -16.71 3.99
N ASP A 208 21.14 -15.38 4.06
CA ASP A 208 22.14 -14.72 4.90
C ASP A 208 21.87 -14.87 6.42
N GLY A 209 20.83 -15.61 6.83
CA GLY A 209 20.57 -15.98 8.22
C GLY A 209 20.32 -14.81 9.19
N GLY A 210 20.29 -13.57 8.68
CA GLY A 210 20.28 -12.35 9.46
C GLY A 210 18.90 -12.01 10.02
N HIS A 211 18.66 -12.34 11.28
CA HIS A 211 17.56 -11.83 12.12
C HIS A 211 16.12 -12.13 11.69
N GLY A 212 15.89 -13.01 10.71
CA GLY A 212 14.55 -13.47 10.32
C GLY A 212 13.66 -12.42 9.66
N LYS A 213 14.25 -11.35 9.09
CA LYS A 213 13.49 -10.36 8.29
C LYS A 213 13.39 -10.84 6.85
N MET A 214 12.17 -10.97 6.34
CA MET A 214 11.93 -11.36 4.94
C MET A 214 12.00 -10.14 4.01
N PRO A 215 12.45 -10.31 2.75
CA PRO A 215 12.48 -9.25 1.74
C PRO A 215 11.10 -8.99 1.12
N TYR A 216 10.01 -9.26 1.84
CA TYR A 216 8.66 -9.00 1.39
C TYR A 216 7.77 -8.56 2.54
N GLU A 217 6.67 -7.90 2.21
CA GLU A 217 5.57 -7.62 3.14
C GLU A 217 4.29 -8.31 2.67
N ARG A 218 3.40 -8.59 3.63
CA ARG A 218 2.16 -9.31 3.38
C ARG A 218 0.98 -8.34 3.45
N LEU A 219 0.09 -8.41 2.47
CA LEU A 219 -1.21 -7.73 2.47
C LEU A 219 -2.30 -8.79 2.49
N LEU A 220 -3.01 -8.88 3.61
CA LEU A 220 -4.14 -9.78 3.80
C LEU A 220 -5.38 -9.16 3.14
N VAL A 221 -6.08 -9.92 2.30
CA VAL A 221 -7.35 -9.50 1.69
C VAL A 221 -8.47 -10.32 2.32
N ALA A 222 -9.40 -9.63 2.99
CA ALA A 222 -10.51 -10.23 3.71
C ALA A 222 -11.86 -9.69 3.23
N LEU A 223 -12.84 -10.59 3.21
CA LEU A 223 -14.23 -10.29 2.85
C LEU A 223 -15.18 -10.66 4.00
N PRO A 224 -16.34 -10.00 4.12
CA PRO A 224 -17.37 -10.42 5.06
C PRO A 224 -17.81 -11.86 4.78
N VAL A 225 -17.97 -12.66 5.84
CA VAL A 225 -18.29 -14.09 5.72
C VAL A 225 -19.57 -14.34 4.91
N HIS A 226 -20.57 -13.48 5.07
CA HIS A 226 -21.84 -13.58 4.34
C HIS A 226 -21.68 -13.33 2.83
N SER A 227 -20.81 -12.41 2.43
CA SER A 227 -20.53 -12.12 1.01
C SER A 227 -19.90 -13.32 0.32
N ILE A 228 -19.03 -14.05 1.03
CA ILE A 228 -18.41 -15.26 0.47
C ILE A 228 -19.42 -16.39 0.35
N ALA A 229 -20.32 -16.54 1.33
CA ALA A 229 -21.41 -17.52 1.25
C ALA A 229 -22.33 -17.23 0.05
N ALA A 230 -22.70 -15.97 -0.16
CA ALA A 230 -23.50 -15.54 -1.31
C ALA A 230 -22.79 -15.81 -2.65
N ALA A 231 -21.51 -15.45 -2.77
CA ALA A 231 -20.72 -15.74 -3.97
C ALA A 231 -20.59 -17.24 -4.25
N THR A 232 -20.40 -18.05 -3.20
CA THR A 232 -20.33 -19.52 -3.32
C THR A 232 -21.67 -20.11 -3.74
N ALA A 233 -22.78 -19.60 -3.22
CA ALA A 233 -24.12 -20.00 -3.62
C ALA A 233 -24.38 -19.62 -5.08
N SER A 234 -24.07 -18.38 -5.47
CA SER A 234 -24.24 -17.90 -6.85
C SER A 234 -23.38 -18.68 -7.85
N ALA A 235 -22.12 -18.98 -7.53
CA ALA A 235 -21.24 -19.79 -8.38
C ALA A 235 -21.75 -21.22 -8.60
N LYS A 236 -22.47 -21.81 -7.62
CA LYS A 236 -23.12 -23.13 -7.77
C LYS A 236 -24.30 -23.11 -8.73
N TYR A 237 -24.92 -21.96 -8.98
CA TYR A 237 -26.01 -21.81 -9.93
C TYR A 237 -25.56 -21.36 -11.33
N THR A 238 -24.30 -20.91 -11.50
CA THR A 238 -23.78 -20.35 -12.77
C THR A 238 -22.90 -21.32 -13.56
N THR A 239 -22.87 -22.63 -13.25
CA THR A 239 -22.26 -23.63 -14.16
C THR A 239 -23.16 -23.86 -15.38
N ALA A 240 -23.24 -22.87 -16.26
CA ALA A 240 -23.72 -22.99 -17.63
C ALA A 240 -22.50 -22.99 -18.56
N THR A 241 -22.34 -24.07 -19.30
CA THR A 241 -21.30 -24.31 -20.31
C THR A 241 -21.35 -23.22 -21.37
N CYS A 242 -20.29 -22.42 -21.50
CA CYS A 242 -20.14 -21.46 -22.59
C CYS A 242 -19.01 -21.93 -23.52
N THR A 243 -19.38 -22.37 -24.72
CA THR A 243 -18.49 -22.75 -25.82
C THR A 243 -17.92 -21.50 -26.48
N PRO A 244 -16.59 -21.37 -26.65
CA PRO A 244 -16.00 -20.15 -27.21
C PRO A 244 -16.16 -20.12 -28.74
N THR A 245 -16.74 -19.03 -29.27
CA THR A 245 -16.66 -18.69 -30.70
C THR A 245 -15.63 -17.58 -30.87
N ALA A 246 -14.58 -17.85 -31.64
CA ALA A 246 -13.50 -16.91 -31.90
C ALA A 246 -13.96 -15.74 -32.79
N THR A 247 -13.49 -14.52 -32.51
CA THR A 247 -13.57 -13.40 -33.45
C THR A 247 -12.24 -12.66 -33.47
N THR A 248 -11.75 -12.45 -34.69
CA THR A 248 -10.42 -11.98 -35.07
C THR A 248 -10.25 -10.48 -34.90
N THR A 249 -9.10 -10.07 -34.35
CA THR A 249 -8.65 -8.68 -34.19
C THR A 249 -7.98 -8.13 -35.46
N THR A 250 -8.30 -6.90 -35.86
CA THR A 250 -7.50 -6.11 -36.81
C THR A 250 -6.97 -4.85 -36.14
N GLY A 251 -5.67 -4.60 -36.28
CA GLY A 251 -4.90 -3.60 -35.53
C GLY A 251 -4.89 -2.18 -36.12
N VAL A 252 -4.41 -1.24 -35.31
CA VAL A 252 -4.17 0.16 -35.68
C VAL A 252 -2.76 0.57 -35.23
N THR A 253 -2.07 1.24 -36.16
CA THR A 253 -0.66 1.67 -36.14
C THR A 253 -0.45 2.97 -35.35
N THR A 254 0.66 3.06 -34.61
CA THR A 254 1.10 4.23 -33.84
C THR A 254 2.09 5.09 -34.64
N THR A 255 2.01 6.42 -34.52
CA THR A 255 3.02 7.36 -35.03
C THR A 255 3.61 8.16 -33.87
N THR A 256 4.94 8.28 -33.83
CA THR A 256 5.73 8.93 -32.77
C THR A 256 6.34 10.22 -33.28
N THR A 257 6.36 11.28 -32.45
CA THR A 257 7.16 12.49 -32.73
C THR A 257 7.93 12.92 -31.47
N THR A 258 9.20 13.28 -31.67
CA THR A 258 10.25 13.53 -30.68
C THR A 258 10.67 15.00 -30.72
N THR A 259 10.92 15.63 -29.57
CA THR A 259 11.82 16.79 -29.33
C THR A 259 11.77 17.08 -27.81
N GLY A 260 12.78 17.52 -27.06
CA GLY A 260 14.14 18.03 -27.27
C GLY A 260 14.56 18.66 -25.91
N ALA A 261 15.82 18.55 -25.51
CA ALA A 261 16.33 18.88 -24.16
C ALA A 261 16.97 20.28 -24.06
N VAL A 262 16.93 20.94 -22.89
CA VAL A 262 17.88 21.99 -22.46
C VAL A 262 18.05 22.06 -20.91
N SER A 263 19.28 22.36 -20.50
CA SER A 263 19.98 22.65 -19.21
C SER A 263 19.35 23.71 -18.26
N SER A 264 19.76 24.05 -17.02
CA SER A 264 20.88 23.77 -16.06
C SER A 264 20.62 24.50 -14.72
N ALA A 265 21.38 24.12 -13.65
CA ALA A 265 21.70 24.83 -12.38
C ALA A 265 20.56 24.96 -11.34
N GLY A 266 20.71 24.82 -10.02
CA GLY A 266 21.84 24.57 -9.12
C GLY A 266 21.63 25.34 -7.80
N SER A 267 21.21 24.70 -6.70
CA SER A 267 21.65 25.00 -5.30
C SER A 267 20.97 24.09 -4.25
N THR A 268 21.70 23.88 -3.17
CA THR A 268 21.49 23.06 -1.96
C THR A 268 20.49 23.66 -0.96
N ILE A 269 19.74 22.83 -0.20
CA ILE A 269 19.36 23.00 1.24
C ILE A 269 18.74 21.69 1.80
N GLY A 270 18.82 21.55 3.14
CA GLY A 270 18.68 20.36 4.00
C GLY A 270 17.39 19.53 3.93
N ALA A 271 17.53 18.25 4.29
CA ALA A 271 16.49 17.24 4.23
C ALA A 271 15.85 16.99 5.61
N SER A 272 14.52 17.08 5.67
CA SER A 272 13.67 16.38 6.65
C SER A 272 12.73 15.47 5.85
N THR A 273 12.54 14.22 6.29
CA THR A 273 11.94 13.16 5.46
C THR A 273 10.63 12.68 6.06
N SER A 274 9.51 12.91 5.37
CA SER A 274 8.26 12.15 5.47
C SER A 274 7.65 12.09 4.07
N ALA A 275 7.37 10.89 3.55
CA ALA A 275 6.88 10.68 2.19
C ALA A 275 5.54 9.93 2.21
N THR A 276 4.52 10.54 1.61
CA THR A 276 3.25 9.91 1.23
C THR A 276 3.09 10.08 -0.28
N VAL A 277 2.89 8.98 -1.01
CA VAL A 277 2.75 8.97 -2.48
C VAL A 277 1.29 8.65 -2.81
N VAL A 278 0.62 9.52 -3.58
CA VAL A 278 -0.75 9.30 -4.07
C VAL A 278 -0.79 9.55 -5.57
N GLY A 279 -1.37 8.62 -6.33
CA GLY A 279 -1.73 8.80 -7.74
C GLY A 279 -3.26 8.96 -7.86
N SER A 280 -3.72 9.57 -8.94
CA SER A 280 -5.14 9.78 -9.28
C SER A 280 -5.52 9.00 -10.55
N CYS A 281 -6.80 8.67 -10.72
CA CYS A 281 -7.35 8.21 -11.99
C CYS A 281 -8.84 8.58 -12.08
N THR A 282 -9.20 9.39 -13.07
CA THR A 282 -10.56 9.55 -13.58
C THR A 282 -10.76 8.57 -14.73
N ALA A 283 -11.86 7.83 -14.68
CA ALA A 283 -12.19 6.82 -15.67
C ALA A 283 -12.66 7.47 -16.98
N ASP A 284 -11.91 7.26 -18.06
CA ASP A 284 -12.47 7.03 -19.38
C ASP A 284 -12.07 5.61 -19.81
N ALA A 285 -13.09 4.80 -20.09
CA ALA A 285 -12.95 3.41 -20.44
C ALA A 285 -12.46 3.29 -21.88
N ASP A 286 -11.15 3.13 -22.08
CA ASP A 286 -10.55 2.19 -23.03
C ASP A 286 -9.00 2.27 -22.96
N ALA A 287 -8.35 1.11 -23.12
CA ALA A 287 -6.90 0.84 -23.04
C ALA A 287 -6.31 0.56 -21.63
N LEU A 288 -6.31 -0.72 -21.27
CA LEU A 288 -5.52 -1.33 -20.19
C LEU A 288 -4.01 -1.16 -20.42
N SER A 289 -3.34 -0.41 -19.54
CA SER A 289 -1.90 -0.54 -19.25
C SER A 289 -1.55 0.08 -17.90
N SER A 290 -0.87 -0.69 -17.05
CA SER A 290 -0.13 -0.28 -15.85
C SER A 290 -0.94 0.25 -14.65
N SER A 291 -1.31 -0.69 -13.77
CA SER A 291 -1.26 -0.63 -12.30
C SER A 291 -1.38 0.75 -11.63
N THR A 292 -2.60 1.12 -11.27
CA THR A 292 -2.89 2.13 -10.26
C THR A 292 -4.24 1.75 -9.61
N ILE A 293 -4.24 1.44 -8.32
CA ILE A 293 -5.46 1.30 -7.52
C ILE A 293 -5.51 2.52 -6.61
N VAL A 294 -6.48 3.40 -6.87
CA VAL A 294 -6.81 4.54 -6.01
C VAL A 294 -8.18 4.24 -5.46
N ALA A 295 -8.28 4.04 -4.15
CA ALA A 295 -9.56 3.93 -3.47
C ALA A 295 -9.81 5.26 -2.76
N SER A 296 -10.88 5.94 -3.14
CA SER A 296 -11.29 7.28 -2.65
C SER A 296 -11.84 7.28 -1.22
N ASP A 297 -11.59 6.24 -0.43
CA ASP A 297 -12.08 6.11 0.94
C ASP A 297 -11.13 5.19 1.76
N ILE A 298 -9.83 5.50 1.78
CA ILE A 298 -8.88 4.78 2.64
C ILE A 298 -8.78 5.52 3.97
N ILE A 299 -9.23 4.88 5.04
CA ILE A 299 -8.83 5.25 6.41
C ILE A 299 -7.44 4.66 6.63
N PHE A 300 -6.42 5.50 6.78
CA PHE A 300 -5.12 5.06 7.30
C PHE A 300 -5.18 4.86 8.82
#